data_AF-A0A2D6F0X6-F1
#
_entry.id   AF-A0A2D6F0X6-F1
#
_cell.length_a   1.000
_cell.length_b   1.000
_cell.length_c   1.000
_cell.angle_alpha   90.00
_cell.angle_beta   90.00
_cell.angle_gamma   90.00
#
_symmetry.space_group_name_H-M   'P 1'
#
loop_
_entity.id
_entity.type
_entity.pdbx_description
1 polymer ?
#
loop_
_entity_poly.entity_id
_entity_poly.type
_entity_poly.pdbx_seq_one_letter_code
_entity_poly.pdbx_strand_id
1 'polypeptide(L)'
;MKFFSYDPEDGLSTHDTAEEAKQEADNYIDHYRDHADEGWDEMVEQVCWGEVKEQAAMFELDKTVQIEGVEVCCVDYSLIET
;
A
#
# COMPACT_ATOMS: atom_id res chain seq x y z
N MET A 1 -3.36 4.21 8.48
CA MET A 1 -3.24 3.64 7.11
C MET A 1 -4.56 2.99 6.71
N LYS A 2 -5.51 3.79 6.25
CA LYS A 2 -6.84 3.31 5.79
C LYS A 2 -7.06 3.52 4.30
N PHE A 3 -6.24 4.37 3.69
CA PHE A 3 -6.36 4.74 2.29
C PHE A 3 -5.03 4.55 1.60
N PHE A 4 -5.06 4.40 0.28
CA PHE A 4 -3.87 4.31 -0.56
C PHE A 4 -4.05 5.15 -1.81
N SER A 5 -2.93 5.61 -2.36
CA SER A 5 -2.80 6.03 -3.76
C SER A 5 -1.78 5.11 -4.44
N TYR A 6 -1.95 4.89 -5.73
CA TYR A 6 -1.07 4.08 -6.56
C TYR A 6 -0.77 4.78 -7.86
N ASP A 7 0.51 4.74 -8.23
CA ASP A 7 1.06 5.18 -9.50
C ASP A 7 2.09 4.16 -10.00
N PRO A 8 2.21 3.88 -11.32
CA PRO A 8 3.18 2.93 -11.82
C PRO A 8 4.66 3.31 -11.60
N GLU A 9 4.98 4.61 -11.52
CA GLU A 9 6.35 5.10 -11.30
C GLU A 9 6.71 5.11 -9.80
N ASP A 10 5.80 5.61 -8.96
CA ASP A 10 6.04 5.76 -7.51
C ASP A 10 5.59 4.56 -6.66
N GLY A 11 4.73 3.70 -7.21
CA GLY A 11 4.18 2.54 -6.51
C GLY A 11 3.02 2.88 -5.57
N LEU A 12 2.87 2.09 -4.50
CA LEU A 12 1.77 2.25 -3.55
C LEU A 12 2.19 3.14 -2.38
N SER A 13 1.42 4.22 -2.17
CA SER A 13 1.55 5.16 -1.05
C SER A 13 0.35 5.02 -0.12
N THR A 14 0.58 5.04 1.20
CA THR A 14 -0.49 4.89 2.20
C THR A 14 -0.79 6.20 2.91
N HIS A 15 -2.07 6.44 3.20
CA HIS A 15 -2.58 7.67 3.79
C HIS A 15 -3.52 7.38 4.98
N ASP A 16 -3.67 8.37 5.86
CA ASP A 16 -4.59 8.28 7.00
C ASP A 16 -5.99 8.76 6.66
N THR A 17 -6.12 9.65 5.67
CA THR A 17 -7.41 10.17 5.19
C THR A 17 -7.66 9.91 3.72
N ALA A 18 -8.95 9.85 3.33
CA ALA A 18 -9.36 9.74 1.94
C ALA A 18 -8.95 10.96 1.11
N GLU A 19 -8.90 12.14 1.75
CA GLU A 19 -8.55 13.40 1.10
C GLU A 19 -7.08 13.41 0.69
N GLU A 20 -6.18 12.98 1.58
CA GLU A 20 -4.75 12.84 1.25
C GLU A 20 -4.52 11.85 0.10
N ALA A 21 -5.18 10.69 0.13
CA ALA A 21 -5.04 9.68 -0.92
C ALA A 21 -5.55 10.18 -2.29
N LYS A 22 -6.69 10.90 -2.30
CA LYS A 22 -7.22 11.54 -3.51
C LYS A 22 -6.28 12.60 -4.04
N GLN A 23 -5.85 13.51 -3.15
CA GLN A 23 -4.99 14.63 -3.51
C GLN A 23 -3.68 14.12 -4.11
N GLU A 24 -3.11 13.06 -3.55
CA GLU A 24 -1.89 12.47 -4.08
C GLU A 24 -2.10 11.81 -5.45
N ALA A 25 -3.21 11.09 -5.66
CA ALA A 25 -3.55 10.57 -6.98
C ALA A 25 -3.79 11.69 -8.01
N ASP A 26 -4.43 12.79 -7.61
CA ASP A 26 -4.59 13.98 -8.45
C ASP A 26 -3.22 14.60 -8.78
N ASN A 27 -2.29 14.65 -7.83
CA ASN A 27 -0.92 15.13 -8.06
C ASN A 27 -0.17 14.27 -9.09
N TYR A 28 -0.32 12.94 -9.05
CA TYR A 28 0.26 12.06 -10.07
C TYR A 28 -0.32 12.35 -11.45
N ILE A 29 -1.65 12.50 -11.55
CA ILE A 29 -2.31 12.85 -12.83
C ILE A 29 -1.85 14.24 -13.32
N ASP A 30 -1.67 15.20 -12.43
CA ASP A 30 -1.14 16.53 -12.76
C ASP A 30 0.28 16.43 -13.32
N HIS A 31 1.14 15.58 -12.74
CA HIS A 31 2.47 15.32 -13.26
C HIS A 31 2.45 14.73 -14.68
N TYR A 32 1.59 13.75 -14.95
CA TYR A 32 1.39 13.23 -16.32
C TYR A 32 0.87 14.30 -17.27
N ARG A 33 -0.03 15.18 -16.81
CA ARG A 33 -0.61 16.26 -17.62
C ARG A 33 0.45 17.25 -18.08
N ASP A 34 1.42 17.57 -17.22
CA ASP A 34 2.53 18.47 -17.55
C ASP A 34 3.46 17.92 -18.64
N HIS A 35 3.42 16.61 -18.90
CA HIS A 35 4.22 15.92 -19.91
C HIS A 35 3.39 15.42 -21.11
N ALA A 36 2.11 15.80 -21.20
CA ALA A 36 1.18 15.27 -22.20
C ALA A 36 1.21 16.01 -23.56
N ASP A 37 2.30 16.70 -23.91
CA ASP A 37 2.43 17.50 -25.13
C ASP A 37 2.21 16.68 -26.42
N GLU A 38 2.63 15.41 -26.42
CA GLU A 38 2.45 14.46 -27.54
C GLU A 38 1.27 13.49 -27.32
N GLY A 39 0.47 13.72 -26.28
CA GLY A 39 -0.58 12.81 -25.82
C GLY A 39 -0.35 12.32 -24.40
N TRP A 40 -1.36 11.67 -23.82
CA TRP A 40 -1.27 11.11 -22.47
C TRP A 40 -0.46 9.80 -22.48
N ASP A 41 0.38 9.62 -21.47
CA ASP A 41 0.99 8.32 -21.20
C ASP A 41 -0.10 7.31 -20.85
N GLU A 42 -0.03 6.09 -21.39
CA GLU A 42 -0.96 5.00 -21.07
C GLU A 42 -0.88 4.58 -19.58
N MET A 43 0.23 4.89 -18.90
CA MET A 43 0.40 4.66 -17.47
C MET A 43 -0.58 5.45 -16.61
N VAL A 44 -1.06 6.61 -17.08
CA VAL A 44 -2.01 7.44 -16.31
C VAL A 44 -3.32 6.70 -16.00
N GLU A 45 -3.72 5.74 -16.84
CA GLU A 45 -4.94 4.95 -16.65
C GLU A 45 -4.85 4.00 -15.44
N GLN A 46 -3.64 3.74 -14.95
CA GLN A 46 -3.40 2.89 -13.79
C GLN A 46 -3.38 3.68 -12.47
N VAL A 47 -3.31 5.02 -12.53
CA VAL A 47 -3.35 5.86 -11.33
C VAL A 47 -4.69 5.69 -10.64
N CYS A 48 -4.66 5.32 -9.37
CA CYS A 48 -5.87 5.15 -8.58
C CYS A 48 -5.62 5.46 -7.11
N TRP A 49 -6.71 5.72 -6.38
CA TRP A 49 -6.70 5.77 -4.93
C TRP A 49 -7.89 4.95 -4.41
N GLY A 50 -7.80 4.51 -3.16
CA GLY A 50 -8.87 3.72 -2.58
C GLY A 50 -8.73 3.50 -1.08
N GLU A 51 -9.66 2.71 -0.55
CA GLU A 51 -9.66 2.26 0.84
C GLU A 51 -9.03 0.88 0.95
N VAL A 52 -8.12 0.74 1.92
CA VAL A 52 -7.69 -0.58 2.38
C VAL A 52 -8.83 -1.15 3.22
N LYS A 53 -9.18 -2.42 2.99
CA LYS A 53 -10.21 -3.12 3.77
C LYS A 53 -9.60 -3.98 4.86
N GLU A 54 -8.50 -4.64 4.54
CA GLU A 54 -7.72 -5.43 5.47
C GLU A 54 -6.23 -5.26 5.19
N GLN A 55 -5.41 -5.40 6.23
CA GLN A 55 -3.96 -5.43 6.13
C GLN A 55 -3.39 -6.61 6.92
N ALA A 56 -2.25 -7.13 6.49
CA ALA A 56 -1.58 -8.19 7.22
C ALA A 56 -1.04 -7.66 8.56
N ALA A 57 -1.40 -8.32 9.65
CA ALA A 57 -0.80 -8.10 10.96
C ALA A 57 -0.15 -9.37 11.47
N MET A 58 1.03 -9.19 12.07
CA MET A 58 1.74 -10.26 12.75
C MET A 58 1.02 -10.61 14.05
N PHE A 59 0.89 -11.91 14.32
CA PHE A 59 0.50 -12.42 15.62
C PHE A 59 1.45 -13.53 16.06
N GLU A 60 1.65 -13.65 17.37
CA GLU A 60 2.47 -14.71 17.95
C GLU A 60 1.67 -16.01 17.99
N LEU A 61 2.32 -17.11 17.61
CA LEU A 61 1.77 -18.43 17.83
C LEU A 61 2.15 -18.88 19.25
N ASP A 62 1.20 -19.47 19.97
CA ASP A 62 1.42 -20.08 21.30
C ASP A 62 2.41 -21.28 21.30
N LYS A 63 3.11 -21.51 20.19
CA LYS A 63 4.09 -22.58 20.02
C LYS A 63 5.48 -21.98 19.94
N THR A 64 6.24 -22.08 21.02
CA THR A 64 7.69 -21.95 20.97
C THR A 64 8.32 -23.26 20.53
N VAL A 65 9.28 -23.17 19.62
CA VAL A 65 10.03 -24.32 19.10
C VAL A 65 11.48 -24.19 19.56
N GLN A 66 12.05 -25.30 20.03
CA GLN A 66 13.46 -25.37 20.41
C GLN A 66 14.29 -25.82 19.21
N ILE A 67 15.15 -24.94 18.70
CA ILE A 67 16.08 -25.24 17.59
C ILE A 67 17.50 -25.03 18.13
N GLU A 68 18.30 -26.10 18.16
CA GLU A 68 19.69 -26.07 18.65
C GLU A 68 19.87 -25.44 20.06
N GLY A 69 18.84 -25.54 20.92
CA GLY A 69 18.85 -24.97 22.27
C GLY A 69 18.47 -23.49 22.34
N VAL A 70 18.02 -22.90 21.23
CA VAL A 70 17.43 -21.56 21.18
C VAL A 70 15.92 -21.68 21.14
N GLU A 71 15.24 -20.93 22.01
CA GLU A 71 13.79 -20.77 21.96
C GLU A 71 13.42 -19.80 20.84
N VAL A 72 12.71 -20.31 19.83
CA VAL A 72 12.24 -19.53 18.69
C VAL A 72 10.73 -19.35 18.82
N CYS A 73 10.29 -18.10 18.97
CA CYS A 73 8.87 -17.76 18.85
C CYS A 73 8.47 -17.88 17.39
N CYS A 74 7.50 -18.74 17.09
CA CYS A 74 6.89 -18.76 15.77
C CYS A 74 5.90 -17.59 15.67
N VAL A 75 6.06 -16.77 14.64
CA VAL A 75 5.09 -15.73 14.30
C VAL A 75 4.39 -16.11 13.00
N ASP A 76 3.14 -15.69 12.86
CA ASP A 76 2.35 -15.86 11.64
C ASP A 76 1.67 -14.52 11.31
N TYR A 77 1.08 -14.44 10.11
CA TYR A 77 0.40 -13.25 9.62
C TYR A 77 -1.02 -13.59 9.20
N SER A 78 -1.95 -12.67 9.47
CA SER A 78 -3.32 -12.78 8.98
C SER A 78 -3.84 -11.42 8.61
N LEU A 79 -4.79 -11.39 7.67
CA LEU A 79 -5.51 -10.17 7.31
C LEU A 79 -6.38 -9.75 8.49
N ILE A 80 -6.27 -8.48 8.86
CA ILE A 80 -7.11 -7.83 9.86
C ILE A 80 -7.72 -6.58 9.24
N GLU A 81 -8.97 -6.27 9.60
CA GLU A 81 -9.65 -5.05 9.13
C GLU A 81 -8.87 -3.79 9.55
N THR A 82 -8.79 -2.81 8.65
CA THR A 82 -8.04 -1.55 8.80
C THR A 82 -8.81 -0.40 9.45
#